data_AF-A0AAT9LMN9-F1
#
_entry.id   AF-A0AAT9LMN9-F1
#
_cell.length_a   1.000
_cell.length_b   1.000
_cell.length_c   1.000
_cell.angle_alpha   90.00
_cell.angle_beta   90.00
_cell.angle_gamma   90.00
#
_symmetry.space_group_name_H-M   'P 1'
#
loop_
_entity.id
_entity.type
_entity.pdbx_description
1 polymer ?
#
loop_
_entity_poly.entity_id
_entity_poly.type
_entity_poly.pdbx_seq_one_letter_code
_entity_poly.pdbx_strand_id
1 'polypeptide(L)'
;MAWFRRNERRTEAAPATGVCDVCGTPVVRAESYYLRTRDVALSEAYWRKNFTMSKPLHEGFQLTDSQRLSAFGGAVEQVGKDQTPWCVCEDCSELFIFDRDQARSCAARDVAPEGTGPVDPSGFVQVAASGWEHVHGRWPATVQQPSASDSCDFCAKKLYRGEITGRIKKDQAEQYRATGILDHAPLSPPRDDGGWLSCAICLARTFTRLHRAQEKSR
;
A
#
# COMPACT_ATOMS: atom_id res chain seq x y z
N MET A 1 -10.97 16.42 62.72
CA MET A 1 -10.97 15.15 61.94
C MET A 1 -11.02 15.49 60.47
N ALA A 2 -9.86 15.59 59.80
CA ALA A 2 -9.76 15.86 58.37
C ALA A 2 -9.58 14.52 57.64
N TRP A 3 -10.64 14.04 56.99
CA TRP A 3 -10.64 12.76 56.27
C TRP A 3 -10.76 13.01 54.76
N PHE A 4 -9.71 12.59 54.05
CA PHE A 4 -9.62 12.21 52.63
C PHE A 4 -9.84 13.29 51.54
N ARG A 5 -8.75 13.97 51.14
CA ARG A 5 -8.54 14.30 49.73
C ARG A 5 -8.39 12.99 48.95
N ARG A 6 -9.40 12.62 48.18
CA ARG A 6 -9.26 11.62 47.10
C ARG A 6 -8.26 12.20 46.10
N ASN A 7 -7.06 11.65 46.05
CA ASN A 7 -6.22 11.76 44.87
C ASN A 7 -6.98 11.11 43.72
N GLU A 8 -7.53 11.92 42.83
CA GLU A 8 -7.90 11.50 41.49
C GLU A 8 -6.62 11.00 40.82
N ARG A 9 -6.36 9.70 40.96
CA ARG A 9 -5.51 8.99 40.01
C ARG A 9 -6.21 9.16 38.67
N ARG A 10 -5.69 10.11 37.88
CA ARG A 10 -5.90 10.18 36.45
C ARG A 10 -5.49 8.80 35.92
N THR A 11 -6.47 7.92 35.75
CA THR A 11 -6.25 6.68 35.01
C THR A 11 -5.92 7.15 33.60
N GLU A 12 -4.64 7.13 33.24
CA GLU A 12 -4.24 7.20 31.84
C GLU A 12 -5.07 6.13 31.13
N ALA A 13 -6.00 6.56 30.29
CA ALA A 13 -6.78 5.66 29.48
C ALA A 13 -5.76 4.81 28.70
N ALA A 14 -5.87 3.49 28.81
CA ALA A 14 -5.03 2.60 28.04
C ALA A 14 -5.09 3.01 26.55
N PRO A 15 -3.96 3.00 25.83
CA PRO A 15 -3.94 3.42 24.44
C PRO A 15 -4.95 2.58 23.66
N ALA A 16 -5.77 3.23 22.84
CA ALA A 16 -6.71 2.52 21.99
C ALA A 16 -5.92 1.59 21.04
N THR A 17 -6.20 0.29 21.13
CA THR A 17 -5.54 -0.75 20.33
C THR A 17 -6.42 -1.16 19.16
N GLY A 18 -5.79 -1.49 18.04
CA GLY A 18 -6.43 -2.02 16.84
C GLY A 18 -5.57 -3.10 16.18
N VAL A 19 -5.96 -3.50 14.98
CA VAL A 19 -5.16 -4.40 14.12
C VAL A 19 -4.89 -3.71 12.78
N CYS A 20 -3.76 -4.04 12.17
CA CYS A 20 -3.48 -3.60 10.80
C CYS A 20 -4.29 -4.46 9.82
N ASP A 21 -5.14 -3.84 9.01
CA ASP A 21 -6.00 -4.54 8.04
C ASP A 21 -5.22 -5.18 6.88
N VAL A 22 -3.92 -4.87 6.76
CA VAL A 22 -3.05 -5.43 5.72
C VAL A 22 -2.25 -6.65 6.21
N CYS A 23 -1.79 -6.65 7.46
CA CYS A 23 -0.90 -7.71 7.97
C CYS A 23 -1.38 -8.38 9.25
N GLY A 24 -2.50 -7.94 9.85
CA GLY A 24 -3.07 -8.48 11.08
C GLY A 24 -2.29 -8.15 12.35
N THR A 25 -1.16 -7.43 12.26
CA THR A 25 -0.35 -7.07 13.43
C THR A 25 -1.12 -6.11 14.34
N PRO A 26 -1.10 -6.30 15.67
CA PRO A 26 -1.64 -5.33 16.62
C PRO A 26 -0.97 -3.97 16.47
N VAL A 27 -1.75 -2.90 16.57
CA VAL A 27 -1.26 -1.52 16.46
C VAL A 27 -1.84 -0.63 17.56
N VAL A 28 -1.05 0.36 17.97
CA VAL A 28 -1.56 1.50 18.73
C VAL A 28 -2.22 2.44 17.73
N ARG A 29 -3.51 2.77 17.93
CA ARG A 29 -4.29 3.56 16.97
C ARG A 29 -3.69 4.94 16.68
N ALA A 30 -3.07 5.58 17.68
CA ALA A 30 -2.40 6.87 17.49
C ALA A 30 -1.13 6.79 16.62
N GLU A 31 -0.61 5.58 16.42
CA GLU A 31 0.58 5.31 15.61
C GLU A 31 0.23 4.71 14.23
N SER A 32 -1.05 4.42 13.98
CA SER A 32 -1.54 3.89 12.71
C SER A 32 -2.06 4.99 11.78
N TYR A 33 -2.42 4.60 10.58
CA TYR A 33 -3.03 5.45 9.57
C TYR A 33 -4.43 4.95 9.25
N TYR A 34 -5.39 5.87 9.18
CA TYR A 34 -6.71 5.58 8.63
C TYR A 34 -6.74 5.98 7.16
N LEU A 35 -6.92 4.99 6.29
CA LEU A 35 -6.99 5.17 4.84
C LEU A 35 -8.42 4.96 4.33
N ARG A 36 -8.71 5.56 3.17
CA ARG A 36 -9.97 5.32 2.46
C ARG A 36 -9.84 4.03 1.66
N THR A 37 -10.95 3.31 1.49
CA THR A 37 -11.01 2.13 0.61
C THR A 37 -10.47 2.42 -0.79
N ARG A 38 -10.70 3.63 -1.32
CA ARG A 38 -10.14 4.07 -2.62
C ARG A 38 -8.62 4.05 -2.67
N ASP A 39 -7.95 4.51 -1.61
CA ASP A 39 -6.49 4.57 -1.57
C ASP A 39 -5.88 3.15 -1.50
N VAL A 40 -6.58 2.24 -0.81
CA VAL A 40 -6.21 0.82 -0.72
C VAL A 40 -6.45 0.11 -2.05
N ALA A 41 -7.65 0.26 -2.62
CA ALA A 41 -8.06 -0.39 -3.85
C ALA A 41 -7.22 0.05 -5.07
N LEU A 42 -6.73 1.30 -5.09
CA LEU A 42 -5.84 1.81 -6.13
C LEU A 42 -4.35 1.52 -5.88
N SER A 43 -4.00 0.82 -4.80
CA SER A 43 -2.63 0.39 -4.56
C SER A 43 -2.34 -0.98 -5.15
N GLU A 44 -1.59 -1.01 -6.25
CA GLU A 44 -1.07 -2.27 -6.78
C GLU A 44 -0.14 -2.98 -5.78
N ALA A 45 0.62 -2.24 -4.97
CA ALA A 45 1.51 -2.83 -3.96
C ALA A 45 0.72 -3.63 -2.91
N TYR A 46 -0.44 -3.12 -2.51
CA TYR A 46 -1.39 -3.85 -1.67
C TYR A 46 -1.88 -5.12 -2.35
N TRP A 47 -2.34 -5.04 -3.61
CA TRP A 47 -2.83 -6.22 -4.35
C TRP A 47 -1.76 -7.30 -4.49
N ARG A 48 -0.52 -6.92 -4.82
CA ARG A 48 0.62 -7.85 -4.86
C ARG A 48 0.80 -8.54 -3.51
N LYS A 49 0.81 -7.81 -2.41
CA LYS A 49 0.94 -8.38 -1.06
C LYS A 49 -0.22 -9.32 -0.74
N ASN A 50 -1.46 -8.87 -0.98
CA ASN A 50 -2.67 -9.65 -0.73
C ASN A 50 -2.67 -10.99 -1.51
N PHE A 51 -2.39 -10.95 -2.81
CA PHE A 51 -2.31 -12.17 -3.63
C PHE A 51 -1.08 -13.02 -3.30
N THR A 52 0.03 -12.43 -2.88
CA THR A 52 1.20 -13.20 -2.41
C THR A 52 0.86 -14.01 -1.16
N MET A 53 0.10 -13.42 -0.24
CA MET A 53 -0.39 -14.10 0.97
C MET A 53 -1.39 -15.21 0.65
N SER A 54 -2.25 -15.05 -0.37
CA SER A 54 -3.23 -16.07 -0.74
C SER A 54 -2.71 -17.15 -1.70
N LYS A 55 -1.60 -16.89 -2.42
CA LYS A 55 -1.03 -17.82 -3.41
C LYS A 55 -0.74 -19.22 -2.86
N PRO A 56 -0.11 -19.40 -1.67
CA PRO A 56 0.10 -20.73 -1.09
C PRO A 56 -1.20 -21.51 -0.86
N LEU A 57 -2.30 -20.83 -0.52
CA LEU A 57 -3.62 -21.48 -0.39
C LEU A 57 -4.12 -21.96 -1.76
N HIS A 58 -4.00 -21.13 -2.80
CA HIS A 58 -4.41 -21.51 -4.16
C HIS A 58 -3.62 -22.72 -4.69
N GLU A 59 -2.32 -22.77 -4.39
CA GLU A 59 -1.43 -23.86 -4.79
C GLU A 59 -1.65 -25.12 -3.95
N GLY A 60 -1.78 -24.97 -2.62
CA GLY A 60 -2.01 -26.07 -1.69
C GLY A 60 -3.33 -26.80 -1.90
N PHE A 61 -4.40 -26.08 -2.26
CA PHE A 61 -5.69 -26.67 -2.60
C PHE A 61 -5.84 -27.04 -4.08
N GLN A 62 -4.80 -26.85 -4.90
CA GLN A 62 -4.80 -27.15 -6.34
C GLN A 62 -6.01 -26.54 -7.07
N LEU A 63 -6.35 -25.29 -6.75
CA LEU A 63 -7.53 -24.64 -7.32
C LEU A 63 -7.45 -24.62 -8.86
N THR A 64 -8.57 -24.94 -9.51
CA THR A 64 -8.72 -24.83 -10.96
C THR A 64 -8.62 -23.38 -11.42
N ASP A 65 -8.40 -23.15 -12.71
CA ASP A 65 -8.36 -21.79 -13.26
C ASP A 65 -9.67 -21.01 -13.02
N SER A 66 -10.83 -21.67 -13.10
CA SER A 66 -12.12 -21.03 -12.79
C SER A 66 -12.25 -20.66 -11.30
N GLN A 67 -11.79 -21.52 -10.39
CA GLN A 67 -11.79 -21.23 -8.96
C GLN A 67 -10.85 -20.07 -8.62
N ARG A 68 -9.67 -20.00 -9.26
CA ARG A 68 -8.74 -18.87 -9.11
C ARG A 68 -9.34 -17.56 -9.61
N LEU A 69 -10.04 -17.58 -10.75
CA LEU A 69 -10.74 -16.40 -11.27
C LEU A 69 -11.90 -15.96 -10.36
N SER A 70 -12.63 -16.91 -9.78
CA SER A 70 -13.65 -16.62 -8.77
C SER A 70 -13.04 -15.98 -7.52
N ALA A 71 -11.90 -16.51 -7.03
CA ALA A 71 -11.17 -15.93 -5.91
C ALA A 71 -10.66 -14.51 -6.21
N PHE A 72 -10.18 -14.25 -7.42
CA PHE A 72 -9.82 -12.90 -7.87
C PHE A 72 -11.02 -11.95 -7.81
N GLY A 73 -12.17 -12.33 -8.40
CA GLY A 73 -13.38 -11.52 -8.38
C GLY A 73 -13.88 -11.25 -6.96
N GLY A 74 -13.91 -12.28 -6.11
CA GLY A 74 -14.28 -12.15 -4.70
C GLY A 74 -13.36 -11.20 -3.93
N ALA A 75 -12.05 -11.26 -4.16
CA ALA A 75 -11.11 -10.34 -3.52
C ALA A 75 -11.34 -8.88 -3.94
N VAL A 76 -11.56 -8.64 -5.24
CA VAL A 76 -11.87 -7.30 -5.78
C VAL A 76 -13.17 -6.75 -5.18
N GLU A 77 -14.23 -7.56 -5.16
CA GLU A 77 -15.51 -7.16 -4.58
C GLU A 77 -15.43 -6.90 -3.09
N GLN A 78 -14.72 -7.75 -2.34
CA GLN A 78 -14.60 -7.63 -0.90
C GLN A 78 -13.95 -6.29 -0.52
N VAL A 79 -12.82 -5.97 -1.14
CA VAL A 79 -12.13 -4.68 -0.89
C VAL A 79 -13.03 -3.51 -1.30
N GLY A 80 -13.72 -3.59 -2.44
CA GLY A 80 -14.59 -2.51 -2.92
C GLY A 80 -15.80 -2.23 -2.02
N LYS A 81 -16.26 -3.20 -1.22
CA LYS A 81 -17.44 -3.07 -0.36
C LYS A 81 -17.15 -2.47 1.02
N ASP A 82 -15.87 -2.30 1.38
CA ASP A 82 -15.49 -1.83 2.71
C ASP A 82 -16.01 -0.41 3.01
N GLN A 83 -16.77 -0.32 4.12
CA GLN A 83 -17.47 0.89 4.55
C GLN A 83 -16.66 1.72 5.55
N THR A 84 -15.73 1.08 6.26
CA THR A 84 -14.96 1.66 7.36
C THR A 84 -13.57 2.07 6.89
N PRO A 85 -12.91 3.03 7.57
CA PRO A 85 -11.52 3.35 7.26
C PRO A 85 -10.63 2.13 7.51
N TRP A 86 -9.63 1.96 6.64
CA TRP A 86 -8.62 0.94 6.79
C TRP A 86 -7.56 1.39 7.78
N CYS A 87 -7.36 0.64 8.85
CA CYS A 87 -6.30 0.83 9.83
C CYS A 87 -5.00 0.18 9.34
N VAL A 88 -4.00 0.99 9.06
CA VAL A 88 -2.73 0.54 8.46
C VAL A 88 -1.56 0.87 9.38
N CYS A 89 -0.72 -0.12 9.68
CA CYS A 89 0.50 0.10 10.47
C CYS A 89 1.57 0.88 9.69
N GLU A 90 2.58 1.38 10.40
CA GLU A 90 3.70 2.10 9.80
C GLU A 90 4.33 1.31 8.64
N ASP A 91 4.69 0.05 8.83
CA ASP A 91 5.34 -0.75 7.79
C ASP A 91 4.46 -0.95 6.54
N CYS A 92 3.17 -1.22 6.74
CA CYS A 92 2.25 -1.40 5.61
C CYS A 92 1.89 -0.09 4.92
N SER A 93 2.13 1.06 5.55
CA SER A 93 1.92 2.37 4.93
C SER A 93 2.79 2.59 3.68
N GLU A 94 3.92 1.87 3.54
CA GLU A 94 4.78 1.95 2.34
C GLU A 94 4.09 1.47 1.06
N LEU A 95 2.97 0.76 1.19
CA LEU A 95 2.20 0.27 0.04
C LEU A 95 1.34 1.36 -0.58
N PHE A 96 1.16 2.52 0.05
CA PHE A 96 0.15 3.50 -0.33
C PHE A 96 0.77 4.89 -0.54
N ILE A 97 0.14 5.69 -1.41
CA ILE A 97 0.44 7.11 -1.59
C ILE A 97 -0.75 7.89 -1.04
N PHE A 98 -0.54 8.62 0.06
CA PHE A 98 -1.58 9.37 0.76
C PHE A 98 -0.95 10.46 1.66
N ASP A 99 -1.78 11.35 2.19
CA ASP A 99 -1.37 12.34 3.19
C ASP A 99 -1.23 11.68 4.56
N ARG A 100 0.03 11.50 5.00
CA ARG A 100 0.37 10.80 6.24
C ARG A 100 -0.08 11.55 7.49
N ASP A 101 0.11 12.86 7.52
CA ASP A 101 -0.24 13.69 8.66
C ASP A 101 -1.75 13.67 8.88
N GLN A 102 -2.52 13.82 7.80
CA GLN A 102 -3.97 13.73 7.85
C GLN A 102 -4.43 12.33 8.29
N ALA A 103 -3.91 11.28 7.67
CA ALA A 103 -4.32 9.90 7.97
C ALA A 103 -3.97 9.47 9.41
N ARG A 104 -2.82 9.92 9.94
CA ARG A 104 -2.42 9.68 11.34
C ARG A 104 -3.31 10.47 12.30
N SER A 105 -3.62 11.72 11.99
CA SER A 105 -4.56 12.53 12.78
C SER A 105 -5.96 11.91 12.82
N CYS A 106 -6.46 11.42 11.69
CA CYS A 106 -7.72 10.69 11.59
C CYS A 106 -7.73 9.45 12.50
N ALA A 107 -6.69 8.62 12.43
CA ALA A 107 -6.56 7.44 13.29
C ALA A 107 -6.51 7.82 14.78
N ALA A 108 -5.65 8.77 15.17
CA ALA A 108 -5.52 9.20 16.56
C ALA A 108 -6.84 9.71 17.16
N ARG A 109 -7.65 10.39 16.34
CA ARG A 109 -8.97 10.93 16.74
C ARG A 109 -10.13 9.95 16.57
N ASP A 110 -9.89 8.78 16.01
CA ASP A 110 -10.93 7.80 15.66
C ASP A 110 -11.98 8.34 14.68
N VAL A 111 -11.55 9.14 13.71
CA VAL A 111 -12.43 9.76 12.72
C VAL A 111 -12.05 9.26 11.34
N ALA A 112 -13.05 8.77 10.60
CA ALA A 112 -12.85 8.36 9.22
C ALA A 112 -12.40 9.54 8.34
N PRO A 113 -11.39 9.37 7.47
CA PRO A 113 -11.03 10.37 6.47
C PRO A 113 -12.22 10.70 5.55
N GLU A 114 -12.26 11.92 5.03
CA GLU A 114 -13.28 12.33 4.07
C GLU A 114 -13.23 11.47 2.80
N GLY A 115 -14.40 10.99 2.34
CA GLY A 115 -14.48 10.08 1.20
C GLY A 115 -14.16 8.62 1.55
N THR A 116 -14.17 8.26 2.83
CA THR A 116 -14.24 6.86 3.25
C THR A 116 -15.57 6.24 2.83
N GLY A 117 -15.54 4.98 2.42
CA GLY A 117 -16.71 4.23 1.98
C GLY A 117 -16.40 3.32 0.79
N PRO A 118 -17.44 2.66 0.25
CA PRO A 118 -17.28 1.69 -0.81
C PRO A 118 -16.84 2.34 -2.12
N VAL A 119 -16.16 1.55 -2.94
CA VAL A 119 -15.66 1.96 -4.26
C VAL A 119 -16.09 0.93 -5.29
N ASP A 120 -16.58 1.40 -6.43
CA ASP A 120 -16.96 0.54 -7.55
C ASP A 120 -15.74 -0.27 -8.06
N PRO A 121 -15.81 -1.62 -8.08
CA PRO A 121 -14.79 -2.49 -8.65
C PRO A 121 -14.28 -2.08 -10.03
N SER A 122 -15.14 -1.55 -10.89
CA SER A 122 -14.76 -1.10 -12.24
C SER A 122 -13.67 0.00 -12.21
N GLY A 123 -13.60 0.78 -11.12
CA GLY A 123 -12.61 1.83 -10.94
C GLY A 123 -11.20 1.35 -10.57
N PHE A 124 -11.03 0.07 -10.18
CA PHE A 124 -9.74 -0.44 -9.71
C PHE A 124 -9.41 -1.88 -10.11
N VAL A 125 -10.31 -2.61 -10.79
CA VAL A 125 -10.08 -4.00 -11.21
C VAL A 125 -8.81 -4.17 -12.05
N GLN A 126 -8.44 -3.17 -12.85
CA GLN A 126 -7.20 -3.15 -13.63
C GLN A 126 -5.94 -3.11 -12.74
N VAL A 127 -6.00 -2.38 -11.63
CA VAL A 127 -4.91 -2.30 -10.64
C VAL A 127 -4.76 -3.65 -9.93
N ALA A 128 -5.87 -4.26 -9.54
CA ALA A 128 -5.88 -5.61 -8.97
C ALA A 128 -5.32 -6.64 -9.96
N ALA A 129 -5.72 -6.58 -11.23
CA ALA A 129 -5.23 -7.46 -12.28
C ALA A 129 -3.72 -7.35 -12.51
N SER A 130 -3.14 -6.15 -12.43
CA SER A 130 -1.68 -5.95 -12.46
C SER A 130 -0.98 -6.63 -11.28
N GLY A 131 -1.55 -6.50 -10.07
CA GLY A 131 -1.04 -7.20 -8.88
C GLY A 131 -1.14 -8.72 -9.01
N TRP A 132 -2.22 -9.23 -9.60
CA TRP A 132 -2.41 -10.65 -9.89
C TRP A 132 -1.39 -11.17 -10.89
N GLU A 133 -1.17 -10.46 -12.01
CA GLU A 133 -0.17 -10.85 -13.01
C GLU A 133 1.22 -10.92 -12.39
N HIS A 134 1.57 -9.99 -11.50
CA HIS A 134 2.87 -10.02 -10.83
C HIS A 134 3.07 -11.30 -9.99
N VAL A 135 2.03 -11.77 -9.30
CA VAL A 135 2.10 -12.91 -8.39
C VAL A 135 1.94 -14.26 -9.11
N HIS A 136 1.07 -14.30 -10.10
CA HIS A 136 0.69 -15.52 -10.83
C HIS A 136 1.30 -15.63 -12.22
N GLY A 137 2.04 -14.61 -12.68
CA GLY A 137 2.73 -14.58 -13.97
C GLY A 137 1.83 -14.39 -15.19
N ARG A 138 0.51 -14.24 -14.99
CA ARG A 138 -0.48 -14.13 -16.07
C ARG A 138 -1.61 -13.19 -15.68
N TRP A 139 -2.10 -12.44 -16.65
CA TRP A 139 -3.25 -11.55 -16.47
C TRP A 139 -4.55 -12.35 -16.22
N PRO A 140 -5.47 -11.90 -15.35
CA PRO A 140 -6.76 -12.57 -15.17
C PRO A 140 -7.57 -12.57 -16.47
N ALA A 141 -8.02 -13.74 -16.95
CA ALA A 141 -8.73 -13.88 -18.21
C ALA A 141 -10.07 -13.12 -18.27
N THR A 142 -10.65 -12.78 -17.11
CA THR A 142 -11.90 -12.01 -16.99
C THR A 142 -11.72 -10.50 -17.10
N VAL A 143 -10.48 -10.01 -17.21
CA VAL A 143 -10.17 -8.59 -17.25
C VAL A 143 -9.44 -8.26 -18.55
N GLN A 144 -9.88 -7.23 -19.26
CA GLN A 144 -9.19 -6.78 -20.48
C GLN A 144 -7.78 -6.28 -20.12
N GLN A 145 -6.74 -6.88 -20.71
CA GLN A 145 -5.36 -6.48 -20.49
C GLN A 145 -5.01 -5.25 -21.33
N PRO A 146 -4.49 -4.15 -20.72
CA PRO A 146 -3.98 -3.02 -21.46
C PRO A 146 -2.68 -3.37 -22.20
N SER A 147 -2.33 -2.59 -23.23
CA SER A 147 -1.02 -2.71 -23.88
C SER A 147 0.11 -2.31 -22.92
N ALA A 148 1.09 -3.19 -22.74
CA ALA A 148 2.34 -2.82 -22.07
C ALA A 148 3.14 -1.89 -22.99
N SER A 149 3.72 -0.83 -22.41
CA SER A 149 4.46 0.19 -23.14
C SER A 149 5.94 0.24 -22.76
N ASP A 150 6.29 -0.20 -21.55
CA ASP A 150 7.65 -0.09 -21.01
C ASP A 150 7.81 -1.04 -19.81
N SER A 151 8.94 -0.98 -19.10
CA SER A 151 9.17 -1.65 -17.84
C SER A 151 9.84 -0.72 -16.80
N CYS A 152 9.57 -0.98 -15.53
CA CYS A 152 10.19 -0.25 -14.43
C CYS A 152 11.65 -0.66 -14.28
N ASP A 153 12.55 0.32 -14.30
CA ASP A 153 13.99 0.08 -14.16
C ASP A 153 14.39 -0.39 -12.76
N PHE A 154 13.52 -0.23 -11.77
CA PHE A 154 13.80 -0.63 -10.39
C PHE A 154 13.28 -2.03 -10.04
N CYS A 155 12.17 -2.47 -10.64
CA CYS A 155 11.54 -3.74 -10.25
C CYS A 155 11.11 -4.61 -11.43
N ALA A 156 11.49 -4.25 -12.67
CA ALA A 156 11.15 -4.94 -13.90
C ALA A 156 9.63 -5.13 -14.15
N LYS A 157 8.77 -4.45 -13.38
CA LYS A 157 7.31 -4.45 -13.60
C LYS A 157 7.01 -3.93 -15.01
N LYS A 158 6.16 -4.64 -15.75
CA LYS A 158 5.54 -4.12 -17.00
C LYS A 158 4.73 -2.86 -16.71
N LEU A 159 4.99 -1.79 -17.45
CA LEU A 159 4.29 -0.52 -17.34
C LEU A 159 3.19 -0.46 -18.40
N TYR A 160 1.95 -0.50 -17.94
CA TYR A 160 0.78 -0.44 -18.79
C TYR A 160 0.43 0.99 -19.18
N ARG A 161 -0.14 1.15 -20.38
CA ARG A 161 -0.53 2.47 -20.88
C ARG A 161 -1.49 3.17 -19.90
N GLY A 162 -1.14 4.40 -19.51
CA GLY A 162 -1.94 5.21 -18.58
C GLY A 162 -1.58 5.04 -17.11
N GLU A 163 -0.64 4.15 -16.77
CA GLU A 163 -0.12 4.06 -15.40
C GLU A 163 0.70 5.29 -15.03
N ILE A 164 0.66 5.64 -13.74
CA ILE A 164 1.53 6.66 -13.17
C ILE A 164 2.97 6.12 -13.17
N THR A 165 3.85 6.90 -13.78
CA THR A 165 5.29 6.67 -13.80
C THR A 165 6.00 7.96 -13.41
N GLY A 166 7.27 7.84 -13.07
CA GLY A 166 8.10 8.99 -12.70
C GLY A 166 9.56 8.70 -13.02
N ARG A 167 10.37 9.74 -13.03
CA ARG A 167 11.80 9.63 -13.30
C ARG A 167 12.60 9.96 -12.05
N ILE A 168 13.65 9.17 -11.82
CA ILE A 168 14.68 9.45 -10.81
C ILE A 168 15.98 9.70 -11.55
N LYS A 169 16.56 10.89 -11.37
CA LYS A 169 17.84 11.25 -12.02
C LYS A 169 18.99 10.46 -11.41
N LYS A 170 20.11 10.37 -12.15
CA LYS A 170 21.29 9.61 -11.73
C LYS A 170 21.80 10.00 -10.34
N ASP A 171 22.07 11.28 -10.16
CA ASP A 171 22.55 11.90 -8.90
C ASP A 171 21.58 11.65 -7.75
N GLN A 172 20.28 11.79 -7.98
CA GLN A 172 19.24 11.53 -6.99
C GLN A 172 19.20 10.06 -6.57
N ALA A 173 19.29 9.13 -7.52
CA ALA A 173 19.28 7.70 -7.18
C ALA A 173 20.53 7.31 -6.38
N GLU A 174 21.70 7.85 -6.74
CA GLU A 174 22.95 7.63 -6.01
C GLU A 174 22.84 8.16 -4.57
N GLN A 175 22.31 9.38 -4.39
CA GLN A 175 22.03 9.94 -3.07
C GLN A 175 21.04 9.08 -2.28
N TYR A 176 19.91 8.71 -2.88
CA TYR A 176 18.88 7.91 -2.21
C TYR A 176 19.37 6.54 -1.80
N ARG A 177 20.30 5.94 -2.56
CA ARG A 177 20.97 4.70 -2.16
C ARG A 177 21.91 4.93 -0.97
N ALA A 178 22.72 6.00 -1.02
CA ALA A 178 23.65 6.32 0.07
C ALA A 178 22.93 6.57 1.41
N THR A 179 21.70 7.09 1.36
CA THR A 179 20.89 7.38 2.56
C THR A 179 19.88 6.29 2.91
N GLY A 180 19.87 5.15 2.20
CA GLY A 180 18.95 4.04 2.47
C GLY A 180 17.48 4.29 2.10
N ILE A 181 17.20 5.31 1.30
CA ILE A 181 15.86 5.56 0.74
C ILE A 181 15.53 4.53 -0.34
N LEU A 182 16.51 4.20 -1.19
CA LEU A 182 16.43 3.11 -2.15
C LEU A 182 17.13 1.86 -1.59
N ASP A 183 16.44 0.72 -1.56
CA ASP A 183 17.00 -0.54 -1.02
C ASP A 183 18.10 -1.15 -1.89
N HIS A 184 18.01 -0.94 -3.20
CA HIS A 184 18.86 -1.59 -4.17
C HIS A 184 19.18 -0.67 -5.34
N ALA A 185 20.21 -1.04 -6.10
CA ALA A 185 20.50 -0.40 -7.38
C ALA A 185 19.33 -0.58 -8.36
N PRO A 186 19.13 0.33 -9.32
CA PRO A 186 18.34 0.05 -10.51
C PRO A 186 18.83 -1.23 -11.20
N LEU A 187 17.91 -1.97 -11.81
CA LEU A 187 18.16 -3.25 -12.49
C LEU A 187 18.73 -3.06 -13.90
N SER A 188 18.64 -1.84 -14.45
CA SER A 188 19.13 -1.45 -15.76
C SER A 188 20.11 -0.27 -15.67
N PRO A 189 20.98 -0.07 -16.67
CA PRO A 189 21.72 1.19 -16.82
C PRO A 189 20.76 2.39 -16.95
N PRO A 190 21.23 3.63 -16.65
CA PRO A 190 20.42 4.82 -16.91
C PRO A 190 20.00 4.90 -18.38
N ARG A 191 18.81 5.43 -18.62
CA ARG A 191 18.27 5.71 -19.96
C ARG A 191 19.00 6.89 -20.60
N ASP A 192 18.75 7.12 -21.89
CA ASP A 192 19.42 8.16 -22.70
C ASP A 192 19.27 9.58 -22.14
N ASP A 193 18.24 9.85 -21.34
CA ASP A 193 18.02 11.13 -20.66
C ASP A 193 18.74 11.23 -19.30
N GLY A 194 19.56 10.25 -18.94
CA GLY A 194 20.40 10.26 -17.74
C GLY A 194 19.66 9.87 -16.44
N GLY A 195 18.51 9.20 -16.53
CA GLY A 195 17.75 8.75 -15.36
C GLY A 195 17.14 7.36 -15.52
N TRP A 196 16.31 6.99 -14.56
CA TRP A 196 15.56 5.74 -14.57
C TRP A 196 14.07 5.98 -14.47
N LEU A 197 13.31 5.17 -15.19
CA LEU A 197 11.87 5.12 -15.11
C LEU A 197 11.43 4.25 -13.93
N SER A 198 10.59 4.82 -13.09
CA SER A 198 10.07 4.19 -11.89
C SER A 198 8.56 4.05 -11.98
N CYS A 199 8.05 2.86 -11.62
CA CYS A 199 6.61 2.63 -11.48
C CYS A 199 6.05 3.33 -10.23
N ALA A 200 4.73 3.52 -10.18
CA ALA A 200 4.04 4.08 -9.02
C ALA A 200 4.40 3.37 -7.69
N ILE A 201 4.63 2.05 -7.69
CA ILE A 201 5.02 1.30 -6.48
C ILE A 201 6.41 1.72 -5.97
N CYS A 202 7.41 1.75 -6.87
CA CYS A 202 8.77 2.13 -6.50
C CYS A 202 8.84 3.60 -6.08
N LEU A 203 8.06 4.47 -6.73
CA LEU A 203 7.91 5.87 -6.30
C LEU A 203 7.26 5.99 -4.92
N ALA A 204 6.15 5.27 -4.67
CA ALA A 204 5.46 5.29 -3.38
C ALA A 204 6.40 4.94 -2.22
N ARG A 205 7.18 3.87 -2.38
CA ARG A 205 8.19 3.45 -1.39
C ARG A 205 9.26 4.52 -1.19
N THR A 206 9.78 5.07 -2.27
CA THR A 206 10.80 6.14 -2.24
C THR A 206 10.27 7.37 -1.47
N PHE A 207 9.07 7.86 -1.80
CA PHE A 207 8.45 9.01 -1.12
C PHE A 207 8.16 8.73 0.35
N THR A 208 7.72 7.52 0.68
CA THR A 208 7.47 7.12 2.07
C THR A 208 8.73 7.24 2.91
N ARG A 209 9.85 6.74 2.39
CA ARG A 209 11.13 6.74 3.12
C ARG A 209 11.75 8.12 3.20
N LEU A 210 11.60 8.93 2.15
CA LEU A 210 11.94 10.35 2.18
C LEU A 210 11.22 11.07 3.32
N HIS A 211 9.91 10.87 3.43
CA HIS A 211 9.10 11.49 4.48
C HIS A 211 9.57 11.07 5.87
N ARG A 212 9.77 9.77 6.11
CA ARG A 212 10.30 9.25 7.39
C ARG A 212 11.67 9.80 7.74
N ALA A 213 12.56 9.95 6.75
CA ALA A 213 13.89 10.51 6.97
C ALA A 213 13.82 11.99 7.40
N GLN A 214 12.84 12.74 6.89
CA GLN A 214 12.60 14.12 7.29
C GLN A 214 12.03 14.23 8.70
N GLU A 215 11.10 13.34 9.10
CA GLU A 215 10.58 13.30 10.47
C GLU A 215 11.66 13.01 11.50
N LYS A 216 12.57 12.07 11.23
CA LYS A 216 13.71 11.76 12.12
C LYS A 216 14.71 12.91 12.28
N SER A 217 14.70 13.87 11.36
CA SER A 217 15.61 15.01 11.36
C SER A 217 15.03 16.25 12.07
N ARG A 218 13.79 16.17 12.55
CA ARG A 218 13.10 17.22 13.31
C ARG A 218 13.12 16.91 14.81
#